data_AF-A0A3A8HIV9-F1
#
_entry.id   AF-A0A3A8HIV9-F1
#
_cell.length_a   1.000
_cell.length_b   1.000
_cell.length_c   1.000
_cell.angle_alpha   90.00
_cell.angle_beta   90.00
_cell.angle_gamma   90.00
#
_symmetry.space_group_name_H-M   'P 1'
#
loop_
_entity.id
_entity.type
_entity.pdbx_description
1 polymer ?
#
loop_
_entity_poly.entity_id
_entity_poly.type
_entity_poly.pdbx_seq_one_letter_code
_entity_poly.pdbx_strand_id
1 'polypeptide(L)'
;MPPEGQFHIEVIKLLLQVATSDDRVTREEIDAIIETARGFSVPLTELSALTRCLHEGQPLPPPNLSVLRQDPKAVLDAVHALVIGDGHLDESEIAMIRQIRELLGMAP
;
A
#
# COMPACT_ATOMS: atom_id res chain seq x y z
N MET A 1 -18.99 -8.31 2.63
CA MET A 1 -17.79 -7.47 2.77
C MET A 1 -16.65 -8.40 3.17
N PRO A 2 -15.47 -8.31 2.54
CA PRO A 2 -14.31 -9.07 3.00
C PRO A 2 -13.97 -8.69 4.46
N PRO A 3 -13.33 -9.59 5.23
CA PRO A 3 -12.82 -9.24 6.55
C PRO A 3 -11.93 -7.99 6.48
N GLU A 4 -12.05 -7.06 7.43
CA GLU A 4 -11.28 -5.81 7.42
C GLU A 4 -9.77 -6.03 7.30
N GLY A 5 -9.23 -7.07 7.96
CA GLY A 5 -7.82 -7.45 7.81
C GLY A 5 -7.45 -7.90 6.40
N GLN A 6 -8.39 -8.51 5.66
CA GLN A 6 -8.19 -8.87 4.26
C GLN A 6 -8.30 -7.67 3.33
N PHE A 7 -9.04 -6.62 3.68
CA PHE A 7 -9.01 -5.39 2.90
C PHE A 7 -7.68 -4.65 3.10
N HIS A 8 -7.27 -4.44 4.37
CA HIS A 8 -6.05 -3.70 4.69
C HIS A 8 -4.78 -4.34 4.12
N ILE A 9 -4.68 -5.68 4.11
CA ILE A 9 -3.52 -6.34 3.51
C ILE A 9 -3.43 -6.10 2.00
N GLU A 10 -4.55 -6.05 1.29
CA GLU A 10 -4.55 -5.78 -0.15
C GLU A 10 -4.21 -4.31 -0.45
N VAL A 11 -4.60 -3.38 0.44
CA VAL A 11 -4.18 -1.97 0.36
C VAL A 11 -2.67 -1.86 0.52
N ILE A 12 -2.09 -2.56 1.50
CA ILE A 12 -0.64 -2.54 1.73
C ILE A 12 0.12 -3.16 0.55
N LYS A 13 -0.35 -4.29 0.02
CA LYS A 13 0.24 -4.90 -1.19
C LYS A 13 0.22 -3.93 -2.37
N LEU A 14 -0.90 -3.23 -2.58
CA LEU A 14 -1.03 -2.22 -3.63
C LEU A 14 -0.02 -1.09 -3.43
N LEU A 15 0.04 -0.55 -2.21
CA LEU A 15 0.92 0.55 -1.87
C LEU A 15 2.38 0.18 -2.09
N LEU A 16 2.81 -0.97 -1.55
CA LEU A 16 4.17 -1.48 -1.72
C LEU A 16 4.50 -1.76 -3.19
N GLN A 17 3.54 -2.26 -3.97
CA GLN A 17 3.77 -2.51 -5.39
C GLN A 17 3.95 -1.22 -6.19
N VAL A 18 3.18 -0.16 -5.88
CA VAL A 18 3.35 1.15 -6.53
C VAL A 18 4.66 1.81 -6.08
N ALA A 19 4.94 1.77 -4.77
CA ALA A 19 6.17 2.29 -4.18
C ALA A 19 7.43 1.65 -4.79
N THR A 20 7.44 0.32 -4.97
CA THR A 20 8.56 -0.40 -5.57
C THR A 20 8.62 -0.31 -7.10
N SER A 21 7.57 0.19 -7.77
CA SER A 21 7.53 0.26 -9.24
C SER A 21 8.30 1.44 -9.83
N ASP A 22 8.57 2.51 -9.06
CA ASP A 22 9.24 3.71 -9.57
C ASP A 22 10.76 3.74 -9.23
N ASP A 23 11.30 2.70 -8.57
CA ASP A 23 12.71 2.64 -8.09
C ASP A 23 13.17 3.85 -7.23
N ARG A 24 12.23 4.72 -6.84
CA ARG A 24 12.47 5.97 -6.10
C ARG A 24 12.24 5.84 -4.61
N VAL A 25 11.52 4.80 -4.19
CA VAL A 25 11.18 4.63 -2.78
C VAL A 25 12.38 4.05 -2.03
N THR A 26 12.76 4.77 -0.99
CA THR A 26 13.83 4.42 -0.07
C THR A 26 13.40 3.29 0.86
N ARG A 27 14.39 2.61 1.45
CA ARG A 27 14.10 1.54 2.40
C ARG A 27 13.39 2.08 3.65
N GLU A 28 13.73 3.31 4.04
CA GLU A 28 13.11 4.03 5.14
C GLU A 28 11.61 4.25 4.93
N GLU A 29 11.18 4.64 3.73
CA GLU A 29 9.76 4.78 3.37
C GLU A 29 9.03 3.42 3.39
N ILE A 30 9.68 2.37 2.91
CA ILE A 30 9.13 1.00 2.97
C ILE A 30 8.95 0.57 4.42
N ASP A 31 9.95 0.78 5.28
CA ASP A 31 9.87 0.44 6.70
C ASP A 31 8.78 1.26 7.41
N ALA A 32 8.60 2.54 7.05
CA ALA A 32 7.51 3.39 7.55
C ALA A 32 6.12 2.88 7.13
N ILE A 33 5.96 2.42 5.89
CA ILE A 33 4.71 1.79 5.42
C ILE A 33 4.42 0.51 6.21
N ILE A 34 5.43 -0.35 6.41
CA ILE A 34 5.28 -1.59 7.18
C ILE A 34 4.96 -1.31 8.65
N GLU A 35 5.60 -0.30 9.25
CA GLU A 35 5.35 0.06 10.65
C GLU A 35 3.93 0.62 10.84
N THR A 36 3.49 1.50 9.95
CA THR A 36 2.12 2.03 9.98
C THR A 36 1.10 0.90 9.72
N ALA A 37 1.42 -0.04 8.84
CA ALA A 37 0.61 -1.22 8.56
C ALA A 37 0.41 -2.14 9.78
N ARG A 38 1.35 -2.18 10.74
CA ARG A 38 1.15 -2.89 12.02
C ARG A 38 0.04 -2.30 12.88
N GLY A 39 -0.27 -1.02 12.68
CA GLY A 39 -1.40 -0.34 13.33
C GLY A 39 -2.77 -0.73 12.76
N PHE A 40 -2.81 -1.36 11.58
CA PHE A 40 -4.03 -1.91 11.00
C PHE A 40 -4.27 -3.34 11.47
N SER A 41 -5.51 -3.84 11.37
CA SER A 41 -5.90 -5.22 11.76
C SER A 41 -5.38 -6.31 10.81
N VAL A 42 -4.12 -6.19 10.37
CA VAL A 42 -3.47 -7.09 9.43
C VAL A 42 -2.71 -8.17 10.19
N PRO A 43 -2.81 -9.45 9.80
CA PRO A 43 -2.06 -10.53 10.44
C PRO A 43 -0.54 -10.31 10.36
N LEU A 44 0.15 -10.46 11.48
CA LEU A 44 1.61 -10.34 11.55
C LEU A 44 2.35 -11.30 10.60
N THR A 45 1.76 -12.46 10.31
CA THR A 45 2.30 -13.45 9.37
C THR A 45 2.34 -12.90 7.93
N GLU A 46 1.31 -12.16 7.54
CA GLU A 46 1.23 -11.52 6.21
C GLU A 46 2.23 -10.37 6.11
N LEU A 47 2.29 -9.51 7.13
CA LEU A 47 3.29 -8.44 7.20
C LEU A 47 4.72 -8.99 7.15
N SER A 48 5.00 -10.05 7.91
CA SER A 48 6.32 -10.70 7.90
C SER A 48 6.70 -11.25 6.52
N ALA A 49 5.73 -11.80 5.78
CA ALA A 49 5.96 -12.27 4.43
C ALA A 49 6.30 -11.12 3.46
N LEU A 50 5.58 -10.00 3.56
CA LEU A 50 5.86 -8.79 2.77
C LEU A 50 7.23 -8.21 3.07
N THR A 51 7.57 -8.04 4.36
CA THR A 51 8.89 -7.55 4.79
C THR A 51 10.00 -8.46 4.28
N ARG A 52 9.82 -9.78 4.32
CA ARG A 52 10.79 -10.73 3.77
C ARG A 52 10.97 -10.56 2.26
N CYS A 53 9.88 -10.41 1.49
CA CYS A 53 9.98 -10.19 0.04
C CYS A 53 10.82 -8.95 -0.28
N LEU A 54 10.57 -7.85 0.43
CA LEU A 54 11.34 -6.61 0.30
C LEU A 54 12.82 -6.80 0.66
N HIS A 55 13.10 -7.49 1.76
CA HIS A 55 14.47 -7.72 2.22
C HIS A 55 15.26 -8.67 1.32
N GLU A 56 14.61 -9.67 0.73
CA GLU A 56 15.24 -10.66 -0.16
C GLU A 56 15.27 -10.21 -1.63
N GLY A 57 14.72 -9.03 -1.95
CA GLY A 57 14.56 -8.57 -3.34
C GLY A 57 13.64 -9.48 -4.17
N GLN A 58 12.73 -10.19 -3.50
CA GLN A 58 11.75 -11.04 -4.16
C GLN A 58 10.55 -10.21 -4.62
N PRO A 59 9.87 -10.64 -5.69
CA PRO A 59 8.66 -9.97 -6.14
C PRO A 59 7.60 -10.00 -5.04
N LEU A 60 6.99 -8.83 -4.81
CA LEU A 60 5.86 -8.71 -3.89
C LEU A 60 4.65 -9.49 -4.42
N PRO A 61 3.83 -10.08 -3.53
CA PRO A 61 2.59 -10.71 -3.95
C PRO A 61 1.64 -9.65 -4.53
N PRO A 62 1.00 -9.92 -5.68
CA PRO A 62 0.13 -8.94 -6.33
C PRO A 62 -1.12 -8.66 -5.47
N PRO A 63 -1.60 -7.40 -5.42
CA PRO A 63 -2.83 -7.05 -4.71
C PRO A 63 -4.05 -7.58 -5.45
N ASN A 64 -5.06 -7.95 -4.67
CA ASN A 64 -6.36 -8.34 -5.17
C ASN A 64 -7.18 -7.09 -5.54
N LEU A 65 -6.98 -6.61 -6.77
CA LEU A 65 -7.71 -5.46 -7.29
C LEU A 65 -9.23 -5.66 -7.30
N SER A 66 -9.73 -6.91 -7.37
CA SER A 66 -11.17 -7.20 -7.28
C SER A 66 -11.75 -6.93 -5.90
N VAL A 67 -10.95 -7.00 -4.84
CA VAL A 67 -11.35 -6.58 -3.48
C VAL A 67 -11.28 -5.06 -3.38
N LEU A 68 -10.18 -4.47 -3.82
CA LEU A 68 -9.93 -3.04 -3.70
C LEU A 68 -10.91 -2.18 -4.51
N ARG A 69 -11.32 -2.64 -5.69
CA ARG A 69 -12.32 -1.96 -6.52
C ARG A 69 -13.74 -1.98 -5.96
N GLN A 70 -14.01 -2.77 -4.92
CA GLN A 70 -15.34 -2.75 -4.27
C GLN A 70 -15.57 -1.46 -3.50
N ASP A 71 -14.49 -0.86 -2.96
CA ASP A 71 -14.53 0.43 -2.29
C ASP A 71 -13.26 1.24 -2.58
N PRO A 72 -13.15 1.85 -3.77
CA PRO A 72 -11.97 2.63 -4.15
C PRO A 72 -11.72 3.82 -3.23
N LYS A 73 -12.77 4.36 -2.60
CA LYS A 73 -12.66 5.49 -1.68
C LYS A 73 -11.99 5.07 -0.38
N ALA A 74 -12.41 3.96 0.22
CA ALA A 74 -11.75 3.40 1.39
C ALA A 74 -10.28 3.06 1.13
N VAL A 75 -9.93 2.66 -0.10
CA VAL A 75 -8.53 2.41 -0.48
C VAL A 75 -7.73 3.71 -0.43
N LEU A 76 -8.24 4.80 -1.01
CA LEU A 76 -7.56 6.09 -0.97
C LEU A 76 -7.44 6.65 0.46
N ASP A 77 -8.48 6.53 1.27
CA ASP A 77 -8.44 6.97 2.67
C ASP A 77 -7.38 6.20 3.46
N ALA A 78 -7.29 4.88 3.26
CA ALA A 78 -6.27 4.05 3.89
C ALA A 78 -4.85 4.35 3.37
N VAL A 79 -4.68 4.57 2.06
CA VAL A 79 -3.41 4.99 1.46
C VAL A 79 -2.97 6.35 2.00
N HIS A 80 -3.88 7.31 2.09
CA HIS A 80 -3.59 8.62 2.68
C HIS A 80 -3.15 8.47 4.14
N ALA A 81 -3.80 7.61 4.93
CA ALA A 81 -3.40 7.36 6.31
C ALA A 81 -2.03 6.67 6.43
N LEU A 82 -1.64 5.85 5.45
CA LEU A 82 -0.35 5.16 5.41
C LEU A 82 0.80 6.05 4.94
N VAL A 83 0.52 6.95 4.00
CA VAL A 83 1.52 7.79 3.32
C VAL A 83 1.68 9.14 4.04
N ILE A 84 0.58 9.79 4.43
CA ILE A 84 0.59 11.10 5.09
C ILE A 84 0.86 10.91 6.60
N GLY A 85 2.06 10.43 6.93
CA GLY A 85 2.53 10.30 8.31
C GLY A 85 3.01 11.62 8.93
N ASP A 86 3.56 12.53 8.12
CA ASP A 86 4.20 13.79 8.58
C ASP A 86 3.49 15.07 8.07
N GLY A 87 2.29 14.94 7.50
CA GLY A 87 1.48 16.08 7.07
C GLY A 87 1.99 16.86 5.84
N HIS A 88 3.08 16.42 5.21
CA HIS A 88 3.55 16.96 3.93
C HIS A 88 3.34 15.96 2.81
N LEU A 89 2.49 16.33 1.84
CA LEU A 89 2.39 15.64 0.56
C LEU A 89 3.51 16.10 -0.36
N ASP A 90 4.46 15.21 -0.67
CA ASP A 90 5.48 15.47 -1.67
C ASP A 90 5.04 15.05 -3.10
N GLU A 91 5.83 15.38 -4.11
CA GLU A 91 5.52 15.04 -5.50
C GLU A 91 5.47 13.52 -5.76
N SER A 92 6.26 12.73 -5.02
CA SER A 92 6.31 11.28 -5.11
C SER A 92 5.03 10.66 -4.55
N GLU A 93 4.53 11.16 -3.42
CA GLU A 93 3.26 10.73 -2.83
C GLU A 93 2.08 11.06 -3.75
N ILE A 94 2.08 12.26 -4.36
CA ILE A 94 1.06 12.65 -5.35
C ILE A 94 1.11 11.72 -6.57
N ALA A 95 2.30 11.38 -7.06
CA ALA A 95 2.48 10.45 -8.17
C ALA A 95 1.96 9.04 -7.80
N MET A 96 2.27 8.57 -6.60
CA MET A 96 1.81 7.30 -6.06
C MET A 96 0.28 7.23 -5.98
N ILE A 97 -0.36 8.25 -5.41
CA ILE A 97 -1.83 8.34 -5.32
C ILE A 97 -2.47 8.36 -6.71
N ARG A 98 -1.89 9.08 -7.67
CA ARG A 98 -2.37 9.09 -9.07
C ARG A 98 -2.31 7.70 -9.70
N GLN A 99 -1.19 7.00 -9.57
CA GLN A 99 -1.06 5.63 -10.09
C GLN A 99 -2.07 4.68 -9.43
N ILE A 100 -2.28 4.79 -8.11
CA ILE A 100 -3.29 4.00 -7.39
C ILE A 100 -4.69 4.28 -7.93
N ARG A 101 -5.05 5.54 -8.20
CA ARG A 101 -6.34 5.91 -8.80
C ARG A 101 -6.51 5.25 -10.17
N GLU A 102 -5.49 5.29 -11.02
CA GLU A 102 -5.51 4.65 -12.34
C GLU A 102 -5.69 3.12 -12.23
N LEU A 103 -4.96 2.45 -11.33
CA LEU A 103 -5.07 0.99 -11.10
C LEU A 103 -6.46 0.57 -10.61
N LEU A 104 -7.10 1.42 -9.81
CA LEU A 104 -8.47 1.23 -9.34
C LEU A 104 -9.52 1.56 -10.40
N GLY A 105 -9.13 2.10 -11.56
CA GLY A 105 -10.03 2.50 -12.63
C GLY A 105 -10.78 3.81 -12.34
N MET A 106 -10.27 4.63 -11.42
CA MET A 106 -10.77 5.97 -11.15
C MET A 106 -10.18 6.97 -12.14
N ALA A 107 -10.96 7.99 -12.50
CA ALA A 107 -10.47 9.09 -13.32
C ALA A 107 -9.29 9.81 -12.61
N PRO A 108 -8.28 10.29 -13.37
CA PRO A 108 -7.10 10.97 -12.82
C PRO A 108 -7.45 12.23 -12.01
#